data_AF-A0A932N5T9-F1
#
_entry.id   AF-A0A932N5T9-F1
#
_cell.length_a   1.000
_cell.length_b   1.000
_cell.length_c   1.000
_cell.angle_alpha   90.00
_cell.angle_beta   90.00
_cell.angle_gamma   90.00
#
_symmetry.space_group_name_H-M   'P 1'
#
loop_
_entity.id
_entity.type
_entity.pdbx_description
1 polymer ?
#
loop_
_entity_poly.entity_id
_entity_poly.type
_entity_poly.pdbx_seq_one_letter_code
_entity_poly.pdbx_strand_id
1 'polypeptide(L)'
;RATAGLAESAPCLVTDWVLSQFAESKNIAQNRFNHFVQQGAGTKAIWADLKNQIYLGNEQFVAEMQSKLRPQQSLKDIPKKQKQEAIKPLDFFANLGKTRDECMALAYLSGHYTLEQVGKYFGVSYATVSRAVKRFEGRLGEN
;
A
#
# COMPACT_ATOMS: atom_id res chain seq x y z
N ARG A 1 -22.70 8.24 -8.90
CA ARG A 1 -24.17 8.45 -8.90
C ARG A 1 -24.61 9.41 -9.99
N ALA A 2 -24.04 10.62 -10.06
CA ALA A 2 -24.38 11.58 -11.13
C ALA A 2 -24.07 11.06 -12.55
N THR A 3 -22.90 10.46 -12.78
CA THR A 3 -22.54 9.83 -14.07
C THR A 3 -23.51 8.71 -14.48
N ALA A 4 -24.13 8.05 -13.49
CA ALA A 4 -25.12 6.99 -13.70
C ALA A 4 -26.55 7.52 -13.92
N GLY A 5 -26.77 8.83 -13.90
CA GLY A 5 -28.10 9.46 -13.97
C GLY A 5 -28.90 9.40 -12.67
N LEU A 6 -28.30 8.95 -11.56
CA LEU A 6 -28.98 8.71 -10.28
C LEU A 6 -28.95 9.91 -9.31
N ALA A 7 -28.34 11.02 -9.73
CA ALA A 7 -28.24 12.27 -8.98
C ALA A 7 -27.89 13.40 -9.94
N GLU A 8 -28.13 14.64 -9.53
CA GLU A 8 -27.64 15.81 -10.24
C GLU A 8 -26.11 15.88 -10.18
N SER A 9 -25.47 16.37 -11.24
CA SER A 9 -24.01 16.49 -11.28
C SER A 9 -23.57 17.71 -10.49
N ALA A 10 -22.58 17.54 -9.62
CA ALA A 10 -21.92 18.69 -9.00
C ALA A 10 -21.20 19.51 -10.07
N PRO A 11 -21.05 20.84 -9.91
CA PRO A 11 -20.38 21.69 -10.89
C PRO A 11 -18.95 21.27 -11.22
N CYS A 12 -18.26 20.61 -10.28
CA CYS A 12 -16.91 20.10 -10.46
C CYS A 12 -16.83 18.73 -11.17
N LEU A 13 -17.96 18.12 -11.51
CA LEU A 13 -18.01 16.79 -12.13
C LEU A 13 -18.50 16.88 -13.58
N VAL A 14 -17.59 16.66 -14.53
CA VAL A 14 -17.89 16.54 -15.95
C VAL A 14 -18.27 15.09 -16.26
N THR A 15 -19.53 14.85 -16.57
CA THR A 15 -20.04 13.49 -16.87
C THR A 15 -20.11 13.18 -18.35
N ASP A 16 -20.20 14.19 -19.21
CA ASP A 16 -20.43 14.03 -20.64
C ASP A 16 -19.28 13.34 -21.36
N TRP A 17 -18.03 13.67 -21.01
CA TRP A 17 -16.85 13.01 -21.60
C TRP A 17 -16.76 11.51 -21.25
N VAL A 18 -17.18 11.14 -20.04
CA VAL A 18 -17.19 9.73 -19.63
C VAL A 18 -18.30 8.99 -20.35
N LEU A 19 -19.49 9.59 -20.44
CA LEU A 19 -20.66 9.00 -21.08
C LEU A 19 -20.49 8.85 -22.60
N SER A 20 -19.76 9.75 -23.26
CA SER A 20 -19.51 9.68 -24.71
C SER A 20 -18.73 8.43 -25.13
N GLN A 21 -18.00 7.79 -24.21
CA GLN A 21 -17.32 6.51 -24.47
C GLN A 21 -18.28 5.32 -24.59
N PHE A 22 -19.54 5.47 -24.16
CA PHE A 22 -20.51 4.38 -24.11
C PHE A 22 -21.60 4.49 -25.19
N ALA A 23 -22.06 5.71 -25.51
CA ALA A 23 -22.97 6.01 -26.61
C ALA A 23 -23.12 7.53 -26.84
N GLU A 24 -23.65 7.92 -28.00
CA GLU A 24 -23.99 9.32 -28.32
C GLU A 24 -25.25 9.81 -27.59
N SER A 25 -26.21 8.91 -27.33
CA SER A 25 -27.42 9.23 -26.58
C SER A 25 -27.20 9.08 -25.08
N LYS A 26 -27.48 10.15 -24.33
CA LYS A 26 -27.27 10.23 -22.87
C LYS A 26 -27.91 9.08 -22.09
N ASN A 27 -29.18 8.75 -22.38
CA ASN A 27 -29.88 7.64 -21.70
C ASN A 27 -29.23 6.28 -21.99
N ILE A 28 -28.82 6.06 -23.25
CA ILE A 28 -28.16 4.82 -23.66
C ILE A 28 -26.77 4.72 -23.01
N ALA A 29 -26.02 5.83 -22.98
CA ALA A 29 -24.71 5.90 -22.37
C ALA A 29 -24.76 5.60 -20.86
N GLN A 30 -25.73 6.18 -20.14
CA GLN A 30 -25.92 5.94 -18.70
C GLN A 30 -26.24 4.47 -18.40
N ASN A 31 -27.13 3.85 -19.19
CA ASN A 31 -27.46 2.43 -19.02
C ASN A 31 -26.25 1.52 -19.29
N ARG A 32 -25.48 1.79 -20.37
CA ARG A 32 -24.27 1.03 -20.69
C ARG A 32 -23.16 1.22 -19.66
N PHE A 33 -22.97 2.44 -19.16
CA PHE A 33 -22.05 2.74 -18.06
C PHE A 33 -22.43 1.95 -16.80
N ASN A 34 -23.71 1.94 -16.41
CA ASN A 34 -24.18 1.17 -15.26
C ASN A 34 -23.91 -0.32 -15.42
N HIS A 35 -24.21 -0.88 -16.60
CA HIS A 35 -23.95 -2.29 -16.89
C HIS A 35 -22.45 -2.62 -16.82
N PHE A 36 -21.60 -1.77 -17.39
CA PHE A 36 -20.14 -1.90 -17.33
C PHE A 36 -19.61 -1.89 -15.89
N VAL A 37 -20.08 -0.96 -15.06
CA VAL A 37 -19.70 -0.89 -13.64
C VAL A 37 -20.16 -2.13 -12.88
N GLN A 38 -21.37 -2.63 -13.15
CA GLN A 38 -21.88 -3.85 -12.52
C GLN A 38 -21.09 -5.09 -12.93
N GLN A 39 -20.63 -5.18 -14.19
CA GLN A 39 -19.74 -6.26 -14.63
C GLN A 39 -18.40 -6.27 -13.89
N GLY A 40 -17.90 -5.10 -13.47
CA GLY A 40 -16.71 -4.96 -12.63
C GLY A 40 -16.99 -5.08 -11.12
N ALA A 41 -18.24 -5.03 -10.68
CA ALA A 41 -18.61 -5.11 -9.28
C ALA A 41 -18.67 -6.58 -8.84
N GLY A 42 -17.58 -7.06 -8.23
CA GLY A 42 -17.48 -8.44 -7.72
C GLY A 42 -16.42 -9.29 -8.41
N THR A 43 -15.71 -8.75 -9.42
CA THR A 43 -14.44 -9.32 -9.84
C THR A 43 -13.44 -9.24 -8.69
N LYS A 44 -12.53 -10.24 -8.62
CA LYS A 44 -11.52 -10.42 -7.55
C LYS A 44 -11.05 -9.08 -7.05
N ALA A 45 -11.10 -8.88 -5.72
CA ALA A 45 -10.67 -7.66 -5.08
C ALA A 45 -9.34 -7.23 -5.71
N ILE A 46 -9.36 -6.15 -6.49
CA ILE A 46 -8.15 -5.64 -7.17
C ILE A 46 -7.08 -5.31 -6.11
N TRP A 47 -7.55 -5.07 -4.88
CA TRP A 47 -6.81 -4.95 -3.64
C TRP A 47 -6.04 -6.21 -3.18
N ALA A 48 -6.41 -7.40 -3.66
CA ALA A 48 -5.70 -8.65 -3.35
C ALA A 48 -4.36 -8.76 -4.09
N ASP A 49 -4.25 -8.14 -5.28
CA ASP A 49 -3.02 -8.08 -6.08
C ASP A 49 -2.23 -6.77 -5.87
N LEU A 50 -2.69 -5.94 -4.93
CA LEU A 50 -2.10 -4.64 -4.60
C LEU A 50 -0.78 -4.82 -3.86
N LYS A 51 0.34 -4.75 -4.58
CA LYS A 51 1.67 -4.77 -3.99
C LYS A 51 2.06 -3.38 -3.47
N ASN A 52 2.53 -3.33 -2.23
CA ASN A 52 3.00 -2.11 -1.54
C ASN A 52 1.98 -0.96 -1.49
N GLN A 53 0.68 -1.26 -1.60
CA GLN A 53 -0.43 -0.29 -1.45
C GLN A 53 -0.44 0.91 -2.42
N ILE A 54 0.38 0.91 -3.48
CA ILE A 54 0.56 2.06 -4.39
C ILE A 54 0.59 1.66 -5.87
N TYR A 55 1.04 0.45 -6.20
CA TYR A 55 1.17 0.01 -7.59
C TYR A 55 0.19 -1.11 -7.90
N LEU A 56 -0.54 -0.94 -9.00
CA LEU A 56 -1.43 -1.94 -9.57
C LEU A 56 -0.80 -2.49 -10.86
N GLY A 57 -0.23 -3.69 -10.79
CA GLY A 57 0.50 -4.28 -11.92
C GLY A 57 1.33 -5.50 -11.52
N ASN A 58 2.01 -6.10 -12.50
CA ASN A 58 2.89 -7.25 -12.28
C ASN A 58 4.25 -6.82 -11.64
N GLU A 59 5.06 -7.79 -11.21
CA GLU A 59 6.33 -7.51 -10.51
C GLU A 59 7.33 -6.70 -11.34
N GLN A 60 7.37 -6.97 -12.65
CA GLN A 60 8.20 -6.24 -13.59
C GLN A 60 7.81 -4.76 -13.67
N PHE A 61 6.51 -4.47 -13.78
CA PHE A 61 5.98 -3.11 -13.76
C PHE A 61 6.33 -2.37 -12.47
N VAL A 62 6.23 -3.04 -11.31
CA VAL A 62 6.58 -2.44 -10.02
C VAL A 62 8.07 -2.09 -9.95
N ALA A 63 8.96 -3.00 -10.37
CA ALA A 63 10.40 -2.75 -10.38
C ALA A 63 10.80 -1.60 -11.32
N GLU A 64 10.18 -1.53 -12.49
CA GLU A 64 10.39 -0.44 -13.46
C GLU A 64 9.90 0.91 -12.94
N MET A 65 8.81 0.96 -12.17
CA MET A 65 8.31 2.20 -11.58
C MET A 65 9.17 2.65 -10.39
N GLN A 66 9.68 1.71 -9.60
CA GLN A 66 10.58 2.01 -8.49
C GLN A 66 11.94 2.54 -8.95
N SER A 67 12.49 2.04 -10.07
CA SER A 67 13.78 2.51 -10.60
C SER A 67 13.74 3.97 -11.12
N LYS A 68 12.54 4.47 -11.47
CA LYS A 68 12.33 5.85 -11.93
C LYS A 68 12.27 6.87 -10.78
N LEU A 69 12.14 6.43 -9.53
CA LEU A 69 12.20 7.28 -8.35
C LEU A 69 13.67 7.66 -8.09
N ARG A 70 14.11 8.80 -8.65
CA ARG A 70 15.47 9.30 -8.47
C ARG A 70 15.76 9.59 -6.98
N PRO A 71 16.93 9.21 -6.44
CA PRO A 71 17.26 9.39 -5.02
C PRO A 71 17.46 10.85 -4.55
N GLN A 72 17.39 11.84 -5.45
CA GLN A 72 17.69 13.25 -5.13
C GLN A 72 16.48 14.19 -5.06
N GLN A 73 15.24 13.67 -5.02
CA GLN A 73 14.07 14.53 -4.81
C GLN A 73 13.83 14.80 -3.32
N SER A 74 13.71 16.08 -2.97
CA SER A 74 13.40 16.59 -1.63
C SER A 74 12.33 15.76 -0.90
N LEU A 75 12.71 15.20 0.25
CA LEU A 75 11.99 14.20 1.04
C LEU A 75 10.80 14.76 1.86
N LYS A 76 10.35 15.99 1.61
CA LYS A 76 9.34 16.65 2.44
C LYS A 76 7.89 16.26 2.12
N ASP A 77 7.60 15.85 0.89
CA ASP A 77 6.20 15.70 0.43
C ASP A 77 5.82 14.29 -0.06
N ILE A 78 6.69 13.30 0.12
CA ILE A 78 6.43 11.90 -0.26
C ILE A 78 6.03 11.12 0.99
N PRO A 79 4.78 10.64 1.12
CA PRO A 79 4.37 9.79 2.24
C PRO A 79 5.29 8.57 2.33
N LYS A 80 5.87 8.33 3.52
CA LYS A 80 6.86 7.26 3.83
C LYS A 80 6.54 5.88 3.25
N LYS A 81 5.26 5.57 2.99
CA LYS A 81 4.78 4.33 2.36
C LYS A 81 5.24 4.15 0.90
N GLN A 82 5.62 5.22 0.20
CA GLN A 82 6.05 5.18 -1.22
C GLN A 82 7.53 4.81 -1.42
N LYS A 83 8.29 4.63 -0.34
CA LYS A 83 9.75 4.46 -0.38
C LYS A 83 10.23 3.05 -0.01
N GLN A 84 9.37 2.04 -0.06
CA GLN A 84 9.75 0.70 0.41
C GLN A 84 10.86 0.09 -0.46
N GLU A 85 12.07 0.07 0.12
CA GLU A 85 13.19 -0.76 -0.27
C GLU A 85 12.75 -2.24 -0.33
N ALA A 86 13.47 -3.06 -1.10
CA ALA A 86 13.20 -4.49 -1.17
C ALA A 86 13.13 -5.11 0.23
N ILE A 87 12.08 -5.91 0.48
CA ILE A 87 11.84 -6.55 1.76
C ILE A 87 13.05 -7.42 2.11
N LYS A 88 13.80 -7.03 3.13
CA LYS A 88 14.89 -7.87 3.66
C LYS A 88 14.30 -9.04 4.43
N PRO A 89 14.80 -10.28 4.29
CA PRO A 89 14.27 -11.44 4.99
C PRO A 89 14.47 -11.30 6.52
N LEU A 90 13.64 -11.98 7.33
CA LEU A 90 13.79 -11.96 8.80
C LEU A 90 15.17 -12.42 9.28
N ASP A 91 15.82 -13.33 8.54
CA ASP A 91 17.18 -13.79 8.82
C ASP A 91 18.23 -12.68 8.70
N PHE A 92 18.02 -11.72 7.79
CA PHE A 92 18.87 -10.53 7.72
C PHE A 92 18.81 -9.76 9.04
N PHE A 93 17.61 -9.54 9.58
CA PHE A 93 17.43 -8.81 10.84
C PHE A 93 17.92 -9.59 12.05
N ALA A 94 17.81 -10.92 12.03
CA ALA A 94 18.31 -11.79 13.10
C ALA A 94 19.82 -11.64 13.30
N ASN A 95 20.56 -11.34 12.23
CA ASN A 95 22.01 -11.18 12.22
C ASN A 95 22.46 -9.70 12.25
N LEU A 96 21.53 -8.74 12.30
CA LEU A 96 21.83 -7.31 12.15
C LEU A 96 22.17 -6.60 13.46
N GLY A 97 21.48 -6.95 14.55
CA GLY A 97 21.62 -6.31 15.86
C GLY A 97 22.66 -6.97 16.76
N LYS A 98 23.08 -6.27 17.82
CA LYS A 98 24.00 -6.82 18.84
C LYS A 98 23.29 -7.75 19.82
N THR A 99 21.97 -7.58 19.96
CA THR A 99 21.14 -8.36 20.88
C THR A 99 19.88 -8.84 20.18
N ARG A 100 19.34 -9.96 20.66
CA ARG A 100 18.09 -10.54 20.15
C ARG A 100 16.93 -9.53 20.21
N ASP A 101 16.86 -8.72 21.27
CA ASP A 101 15.87 -7.66 21.41
C ASP A 101 15.99 -6.58 20.33
N GLU A 102 17.23 -6.18 20.01
CA GLU A 102 17.51 -5.22 18.95
C GLU A 102 17.18 -5.79 17.57
N CYS A 103 17.50 -7.07 17.30
CA CYS A 103 17.12 -7.74 16.06
C CYS A 103 15.59 -7.79 15.88
N MET A 104 14.86 -8.12 16.96
CA MET A 104 13.39 -8.12 16.96
C MET A 104 12.81 -6.72 16.71
N ALA A 105 13.39 -5.69 17.34
CA ALA A 105 12.95 -4.32 17.16
C ALA A 105 13.21 -3.82 15.72
N LEU A 106 14.40 -4.07 15.17
CA LEU A 106 14.77 -3.68 13.82
C LEU A 106 13.92 -4.39 12.75
N ALA A 107 13.60 -5.68 12.96
CA ALA A 107 12.70 -6.41 12.08
C ALA A 107 11.29 -5.79 12.03
N TYR A 108 10.73 -5.41 13.17
CA TYR A 108 9.42 -4.75 13.24
C TYR A 108 9.46 -3.33 12.68
N LEU A 109 10.46 -2.54 13.06
CA LEU A 109 10.62 -1.14 12.64
C LEU A 109 10.94 -1.00 11.15
N SER A 110 11.37 -2.07 10.48
CA SER A 110 11.46 -2.13 9.01
C SER A 110 10.11 -1.87 8.33
N GLY A 111 8.99 -2.09 9.03
CA GLY A 111 7.64 -1.89 8.49
C GLY A 111 7.16 -3.01 7.56
N HIS A 112 7.91 -4.10 7.44
CA HIS A 112 7.59 -5.23 6.57
C HIS A 112 7.06 -6.47 7.32
N TYR A 113 7.19 -6.51 8.66
CA TYR A 113 6.80 -7.66 9.48
C TYR A 113 5.94 -7.24 10.67
N THR A 114 4.91 -8.03 10.98
CA THR A 114 4.09 -7.84 12.18
C THR A 114 4.80 -8.36 13.43
N LEU A 115 4.40 -7.89 14.62
CA LEU A 115 4.90 -8.42 15.89
C LEU A 115 4.73 -9.95 16.01
N GLU A 116 3.66 -10.49 15.44
CA GLU A 116 3.39 -11.92 15.43
C GLU A 116 4.33 -12.68 14.49
N GLN A 117 4.59 -12.16 13.28
CA GLN A 117 5.53 -12.76 12.33
C GLN A 117 6.97 -12.76 12.89
N VAL A 118 7.38 -11.65 13.51
CA VAL A 118 8.66 -11.56 14.22
C VAL A 118 8.69 -12.55 15.38
N GLY A 119 7.65 -12.60 16.22
CA GLY A 119 7.58 -13.52 17.35
C GLY A 119 7.70 -14.98 16.93
N LYS A 120 6.96 -15.39 15.89
CA LYS A 120 7.02 -16.73 15.32
C LYS A 120 8.43 -17.11 14.84
N TYR A 121 9.11 -16.19 14.15
CA TYR A 121 10.49 -16.42 13.69
C TYR A 121 11.48 -16.55 14.84
N PHE A 122 11.38 -15.65 15.82
CA PHE A 122 12.26 -15.66 16.99
C PHE A 122 11.83 -16.66 18.07
N GLY A 123 10.77 -17.46 17.87
CA GLY A 123 10.29 -18.44 18.86
C GLY A 123 9.78 -17.81 20.17
N VAL A 124 9.22 -16.60 20.13
CA VAL A 124 8.70 -15.86 21.29
C VAL A 124 7.30 -15.31 21.04
N SER A 125 6.61 -14.90 22.10
CA SER A 125 5.29 -14.27 21.96
C SER A 125 5.39 -12.84 21.42
N TYR A 126 4.30 -12.35 20.82
CA TYR A 126 4.19 -10.96 20.34
C TYR A 126 4.48 -9.93 21.45
N ALA A 127 4.13 -10.24 22.71
CA ALA A 127 4.34 -9.38 23.85
C ALA A 127 5.83 -9.18 24.16
N THR A 128 6.66 -10.20 23.94
CA THR A 128 8.12 -10.11 24.06
C THR A 128 8.69 -9.19 23.00
N VAL A 129 8.24 -9.31 21.75
CA VAL A 129 8.64 -8.42 20.65
C VAL A 129 8.23 -6.97 20.94
N SER A 130 7.01 -6.74 21.44
CA SER A 130 6.53 -5.41 21.80
C SER A 130 7.38 -4.75 22.91
N ARG A 131 7.79 -5.53 23.92
CA ARG A 131 8.70 -5.03 24.98
C ARG A 131 10.08 -4.69 24.42
N ALA A 132 10.60 -5.49 23.49
CA ALA A 132 11.87 -5.23 22.82
C ALA A 132 11.84 -3.93 22.00
N VAL A 133 10.76 -3.69 21.24
CA VAL A 133 10.55 -2.44 20.49
C VAL A 133 10.52 -1.23 21.44
N LYS A 134 9.74 -1.29 22.53
CA LYS A 134 9.68 -0.19 23.51
C LYS A 134 11.04 0.13 24.14
N ARG A 135 11.84 -0.90 24.48
CA ARG A 135 13.20 -0.71 25.01
C ARG A 135 14.14 -0.09 23.98
N PHE A 136 14.00 -0.47 22.72
CA PHE A 136 14.81 0.06 21.63
C PHE A 136 14.48 1.53 21.34
N GLU A 137 13.20 1.90 21.30
CA GLU A 137 12.75 3.29 21.14
C GLU A 137 13.17 4.18 22.31
N GLY A 138 13.08 3.69 23.55
CA GLY A 138 13.56 4.41 24.73
C GLY A 138 15.05 4.75 24.67
N ARG A 139 15.88 3.84 24.15
CA ARG A 139 17.33 4.07 23.95
C ARG A 139 17.66 5.04 22.81
N LEU A 140 16.78 5.19 21.82
CA LEU A 140 16.97 6.14 20.72
C LEU A 140 16.59 7.58 21.10
N GLY A 141 15.73 7.75 22.11
CA GLY A 141 15.31 9.07 22.61
C GLY A 141 16.23 9.69 23.67
N GLU A 142 17.28 8.98 24.11
CA GLU A 142 18.28 9.45 25.09
C GLU A 142 19.59 9.92 24.44
N ASN A 143 19.68 9.98 23.10
CA ASN A 143 20.78 10.58 22.33
C ASN A 143 20.29 11.81 21.55
#